data_AF-A0A1H3E618-F1
#
_entry.id   AF-A0A1H3E618-F1
#
_cell.length_a   1.000
_cell.length_b   1.000
_cell.length_c   1.000
_cell.angle_alpha   90.00
_cell.angle_beta   90.00
_cell.angle_gamma   90.00
#
_symmetry.space_group_name_H-M   'P 1'
#
loop_
_entity.id
_entity.type
_entity.pdbx_description
1 polymer ?
#
loop_
_entity_poly.entity_id
_entity_poly.type
_entity_poly.pdbx_seq_one_letter_code
_entity_poly.pdbx_strand_id
1 'polypeptide(L)'
;MKKRAAYRLFLILIAAGAMVTVMALSGCNYERHVQNSTFDYGSKKKGDPKMLGSRMYGTMSGLPGQHDNDWFEYSSLISNDVSNVNGVAGAIVMLTDKNAYVAITTDWTATGTRKTGGPKEQNNGGTTEGVYNVDNGSPYWNNQRVATPYNSALTINDHNEISGELKQTIAIHVRKLAPAVQEVHISANKEFNNHMVQYAQEAWAGHSLTPWLSSFNKLVKHQFVGGNEVPQPIDSQLRARAHMNP
;
A
#
# COMPACT_ATOMS: atom_id res chain seq x y z
N MET A 1 61.96 25.86 19.57
CA MET A 1 60.65 25.34 20.05
C MET A 1 59.43 25.83 19.23
N LYS A 2 59.36 27.11 18.81
CA LYS A 2 58.21 27.67 18.04
C LYS A 2 57.87 26.95 16.71
N LYS A 3 58.87 26.53 15.91
CA LYS A 3 58.63 25.81 14.64
C LYS A 3 57.92 24.45 14.80
N ARG A 4 58.17 23.74 15.91
CA ARG A 4 57.53 22.45 16.19
C ARG A 4 56.06 22.60 16.60
N ALA A 5 55.72 23.70 17.29
CA ALA A 5 54.34 24.02 17.65
C ALA A 5 53.51 24.42 16.41
N ALA A 6 54.08 25.25 15.53
CA ALA A 6 53.43 25.62 14.27
C ALA A 6 53.18 24.42 13.35
N TYR A 7 54.14 23.49 13.27
CA TYR A 7 53.99 22.26 12.47
C TYR A 7 52.92 21.31 13.02
N ARG A 8 52.82 21.21 14.36
CA ARG A 8 51.75 20.43 15.03
C ARG A 8 50.37 21.05 14.80
N LEU A 9 50.27 22.37 14.89
CA LEU A 9 49.01 23.09 14.63
C LEU A 9 48.57 22.94 13.17
N PHE A 10 49.52 23.01 12.23
CA PHE A 10 49.27 22.81 10.81
C PHE A 10 48.83 21.37 10.48
N LEU A 11 49.47 20.36 11.08
CA LEU A 11 49.06 18.96 10.94
C LEU A 11 47.66 18.68 11.51
N ILE A 12 47.31 19.28 12.66
CA ILE A 12 45.97 19.15 13.26
C ILE A 12 44.91 19.78 12.37
N LEU A 13 45.18 20.95 11.77
CA LEU A 13 44.25 21.61 10.85
C LEU A 13 44.03 20.81 9.55
N ILE A 14 45.09 20.18 9.00
CA ILE A 14 44.96 19.30 7.84
C ILE A 14 44.14 18.04 8.20
N ALA A 15 44.41 17.43 9.35
CA ALA A 15 43.66 16.25 9.80
C ALA A 15 42.18 16.56 10.06
N ALA A 16 41.87 17.71 10.67
CA ALA A 16 40.50 18.17 10.87
C ALA A 16 39.80 18.50 9.55
N GLY A 17 40.49 19.17 8.62
CA GLY A 17 39.98 19.43 7.28
C GLY A 17 39.64 18.15 6.51
N ALA A 18 40.55 17.17 6.52
CA ALA A 18 40.35 15.87 5.88
C ALA A 18 39.14 15.11 6.46
N MET A 19 38.98 15.11 7.78
CA MET A 19 37.87 14.44 8.46
C MET A 19 36.51 15.06 8.14
N VAL A 20 36.43 16.39 8.07
CA VAL A 20 35.20 17.11 7.67
C VAL A 20 34.82 16.82 6.21
N THR A 21 35.79 16.75 5.29
CA THR A 21 35.52 16.37 3.89
C THR A 21 35.02 14.94 3.75
N VAL A 22 35.56 13.97 4.52
CA VAL A 22 35.07 12.58 4.49
C VAL A 22 33.63 12.49 5.00
N MET A 23 33.29 13.21 6.07
CA MET A 23 31.92 13.26 6.60
C MET A 23 30.94 13.91 5.61
N ALA A 24 31.33 14.99 4.93
CA ALA A 24 30.48 15.68 3.96
C ALA A 24 30.19 14.83 2.70
N LEU A 25 31.19 14.11 2.19
CA LEU A 25 31.02 13.20 1.04
C LEU A 25 30.15 11.99 1.40
N SER A 26 30.19 11.53 2.64
CA SER A 26 29.36 10.41 3.13
C SER A 26 27.88 10.78 3.19
N GLY A 27 27.55 12.00 3.64
CA GLY A 27 26.15 12.44 3.82
C GLY A 27 25.37 12.57 2.50
N CYS A 28 25.96 13.21 1.48
CA CYS A 28 25.27 13.41 0.20
C CYS A 28 25.06 12.11 -0.59
N ASN A 29 26.01 11.16 -0.49
CA ASN A 29 25.87 9.86 -1.15
C ASN A 29 24.87 8.95 -0.43
N TYR A 30 24.87 8.96 0.91
CA TYR A 30 23.92 8.19 1.70
C TYR A 30 22.47 8.58 1.40
N GLU A 31 22.17 9.88 1.32
CA GLU A 31 20.84 10.38 1.01
C GLU A 31 20.34 9.89 -0.37
N ARG A 32 21.22 9.87 -1.38
CA ARG A 32 20.89 9.39 -2.74
C ARG A 32 20.76 7.87 -2.82
N HIS A 33 21.53 7.11 -2.03
CA HIS A 33 21.38 5.66 -1.94
C HIS A 33 20.07 5.24 -1.28
N VAL A 34 19.66 5.92 -0.21
CA VAL A 34 18.38 5.67 0.47
C VAL A 34 17.20 6.09 -0.43
N GLN A 35 17.30 7.22 -1.13
CA GLN A 35 16.25 7.68 -2.06
C GLN A 35 16.03 6.74 -3.26
N ASN A 36 17.12 6.16 -3.78
CA ASN A 36 17.05 5.18 -4.86
C ASN A 36 16.71 3.76 -4.35
N SER A 37 16.65 3.56 -3.04
CA SER A 37 16.30 2.27 -2.45
C SER A 37 14.79 2.06 -2.45
N THR A 38 14.37 0.82 -2.24
CA THR A 38 12.98 0.44 -2.02
C THR A 38 12.44 0.86 -0.64
N PHE A 39 13.22 1.59 0.16
CA PHE A 39 12.86 2.04 1.51
C PHE A 39 12.37 3.50 1.57
N ASP A 40 12.41 4.25 0.46
CA ASP A 40 11.90 5.63 0.35
C ASP A 40 10.98 5.78 -0.87
N TYR A 41 9.71 6.10 -0.60
CA TYR A 41 8.69 6.44 -1.61
C TYR A 41 8.20 7.88 -1.52
N GLY A 42 8.83 8.70 -0.67
CA GLY A 42 8.51 10.10 -0.42
C GLY A 42 9.40 11.07 -1.20
N SER A 43 10.52 10.56 -1.71
CA SER A 43 11.34 11.16 -2.75
C SER A 43 10.46 11.75 -3.87
N LYS A 44 10.67 13.02 -4.22
CA LYS A 44 10.03 13.67 -5.38
C LYS A 44 11.08 14.19 -6.37
N LYS A 45 12.28 13.58 -6.36
CA LYS A 45 13.41 14.08 -7.17
C LYS A 45 13.19 13.70 -8.64
N LYS A 46 13.53 14.64 -9.54
CA LYS A 46 13.46 14.41 -10.98
C LYS A 46 14.43 13.28 -11.37
N GLY A 47 13.92 12.24 -12.03
CA GLY A 47 14.71 11.08 -12.46
C GLY A 47 14.88 9.98 -11.41
N ASP A 48 13.98 9.89 -10.42
CA ASP A 48 13.90 8.74 -9.53
C ASP A 48 13.72 7.44 -10.35
N PRO A 49 14.58 6.41 -10.17
CA PRO A 49 14.47 5.15 -10.88
C PRO A 49 13.09 4.50 -10.83
N LYS A 50 12.37 4.65 -9.70
CA LYS A 50 11.03 4.07 -9.47
C LYS A 50 9.94 4.74 -10.31
N MET A 51 10.21 5.96 -10.78
CA MET A 51 9.30 6.76 -11.61
C MET A 51 9.78 6.87 -13.07
N LEU A 52 10.76 6.07 -13.49
CA LEU A 52 11.16 6.00 -14.88
C LEU A 52 10.08 5.30 -15.72
N GLY A 53 9.77 5.88 -16.87
CA GLY A 53 8.76 5.38 -17.80
C GLY A 53 7.39 6.02 -17.62
N SER A 54 6.40 5.49 -18.34
CA SER A 54 5.02 5.95 -18.25
C SER A 54 4.38 5.48 -16.94
N ARG A 55 3.41 6.26 -16.44
CA ARG A 55 2.59 5.88 -15.27
C ARG A 55 1.87 4.56 -15.54
N MET A 56 2.04 3.56 -14.67
CA MET A 56 1.50 2.20 -14.87
C MET A 56 0.26 1.89 -14.01
N TYR A 57 -0.15 2.81 -13.15
CA TYR A 57 -1.25 2.65 -12.18
C TYR A 57 -2.37 3.69 -12.36
N GLY A 58 -3.58 3.31 -11.93
CA GLY A 58 -4.79 4.12 -11.99
C GLY A 58 -5.42 4.17 -13.37
N THR A 59 -6.47 4.99 -13.49
CA THR A 59 -7.23 5.18 -14.73
C THR A 59 -6.36 5.76 -15.84
N MET A 60 -6.26 5.05 -16.96
CA MET A 60 -5.52 5.45 -18.17
C MET A 60 -6.46 5.78 -19.32
N SER A 61 -7.64 5.17 -19.34
CA SER A 61 -8.65 5.41 -20.37
C SER A 61 -9.85 6.17 -19.79
N GLY A 62 -10.39 7.12 -20.55
CA GLY A 62 -11.63 7.82 -20.20
C GLY A 62 -12.90 7.02 -20.56
N LEU A 63 -12.77 5.70 -20.74
CA LEU A 63 -13.86 4.87 -21.23
C LEU A 63 -14.89 4.63 -20.12
N PRO A 64 -16.19 4.77 -20.42
CA PRO A 64 -17.23 4.39 -19.47
C PRO A 64 -17.17 2.87 -19.21
N GLY A 65 -17.50 2.46 -18.00
CA GLY A 65 -17.59 1.04 -17.64
C GLY A 65 -16.25 0.33 -17.42
N GLN A 66 -15.15 1.05 -17.20
CA GLN A 66 -13.86 0.44 -16.83
C GLN A 66 -13.90 -0.38 -15.53
N HIS A 67 -14.91 -0.15 -14.69
CA HIS A 67 -15.13 -0.89 -13.45
C HIS A 67 -16.32 -1.86 -13.54
N ASP A 68 -16.87 -2.06 -14.74
CA ASP A 68 -17.85 -3.10 -15.03
C ASP A 68 -17.11 -4.35 -15.49
N ASN A 69 -16.79 -5.23 -14.54
CA ASN A 69 -16.07 -6.47 -14.80
C ASN A 69 -17.04 -7.62 -15.06
N ASP A 70 -16.65 -8.56 -15.93
CA ASP A 70 -17.44 -9.74 -16.28
C ASP A 70 -17.09 -10.96 -15.40
N TRP A 71 -15.88 -10.98 -14.86
CA TRP A 71 -15.41 -11.95 -13.89
C TRP A 71 -14.34 -11.33 -13.00
N PHE A 72 -14.09 -11.96 -11.86
CA PHE A 72 -12.91 -11.65 -11.07
C PHE A 72 -12.39 -12.90 -10.36
N GLU A 73 -11.08 -12.96 -10.14
CA GLU A 73 -10.41 -14.05 -9.44
C GLU A 73 -9.34 -13.53 -8.49
N TYR A 74 -9.10 -14.27 -7.41
CA TYR A 74 -7.98 -14.01 -6.51
C TYR A 74 -6.67 -14.56 -7.08
N SER A 75 -5.64 -13.72 -7.17
CA SER A 75 -4.31 -14.15 -7.59
C SER A 75 -3.37 -14.27 -6.39
N SER A 76 -3.12 -15.50 -5.92
CA SER A 76 -2.16 -15.76 -4.85
C SER A 76 -0.73 -15.39 -5.25
N LEU A 77 -0.34 -15.69 -6.49
CA LEU A 77 1.00 -15.41 -7.01
C LEU A 77 1.31 -13.91 -6.97
N ILE A 78 0.41 -13.07 -7.50
CA ILE A 78 0.63 -11.63 -7.56
C ILE A 78 0.48 -11.00 -6.17
N SER A 79 -0.47 -11.49 -5.36
CA SER A 79 -0.64 -11.02 -3.97
C SER A 79 0.63 -11.25 -3.15
N ASN A 80 1.27 -12.41 -3.29
CA ASN A 80 2.53 -12.72 -2.62
C ASN A 80 3.68 -11.85 -3.14
N ASP A 81 3.79 -11.66 -4.45
CA ASP A 81 4.83 -10.81 -5.05
C ASP A 81 4.71 -9.34 -4.58
N VAL A 82 3.49 -8.79 -4.58
CA VAL A 82 3.22 -7.43 -4.09
C VAL A 82 3.45 -7.31 -2.58
N SER A 83 3.15 -8.34 -1.79
CA SER A 83 3.41 -8.34 -0.35
C SER A 83 4.90 -8.33 0.00
N ASN A 84 5.78 -8.69 -0.95
CA ASN A 84 7.23 -8.62 -0.77
C ASN A 84 7.81 -7.23 -1.15
N VAL A 85 6.97 -6.28 -1.57
CA VAL A 85 7.39 -4.90 -1.82
C VAL A 85 7.60 -4.20 -0.47
N ASN A 86 8.80 -3.67 -0.23
CA ASN A 86 9.08 -2.86 0.96
C ASN A 86 8.03 -1.74 1.09
N GLY A 87 7.51 -1.50 2.28
CA GLY A 87 6.42 -0.57 2.57
C GLY A 87 5.02 -1.20 2.48
N VAL A 88 4.90 -2.46 2.05
CA VAL A 88 3.65 -3.21 1.98
C VAL A 88 3.68 -4.32 3.03
N ALA A 89 2.77 -4.25 3.99
CA ALA A 89 2.62 -5.26 5.04
C ALA A 89 1.87 -6.51 4.54
N GLY A 90 0.98 -6.32 3.56
CA GLY A 90 0.21 -7.38 2.94
C GLY A 90 -0.57 -6.86 1.74
N ALA A 91 -0.84 -7.75 0.80
CA ALA A 91 -1.57 -7.42 -0.42
C ALA A 91 -2.58 -8.51 -0.80
N ILE A 92 -3.70 -8.07 -1.37
CA ILE A 92 -4.68 -8.91 -2.03
C ILE A 92 -4.92 -8.35 -3.42
N VAL A 93 -4.65 -9.17 -4.42
CA VAL A 93 -4.79 -8.81 -5.84
C VAL A 93 -5.92 -9.64 -6.44
N MET A 94 -6.92 -8.93 -6.97
CA MET A 94 -7.99 -9.50 -7.77
C MET A 94 -7.76 -9.15 -9.24
N LEU A 95 -7.72 -10.15 -10.10
CA LEU A 95 -7.67 -9.98 -11.55
C LEU A 95 -9.08 -10.05 -12.13
N THR A 96 -9.32 -9.31 -13.20
CA THR A 96 -10.60 -9.32 -13.94
C THR A 96 -10.36 -9.46 -15.44
N ASP A 97 -11.44 -9.40 -16.22
CA ASP A 97 -11.41 -9.35 -17.68
C ASP A 97 -10.60 -8.18 -18.25
N LYS A 98 -10.47 -7.09 -17.49
CA LYS A 98 -9.80 -5.84 -17.94
C LYS A 98 -8.67 -5.41 -17.01
N ASN A 99 -8.92 -5.41 -15.71
CA ASN A 99 -8.18 -4.62 -14.74
C ASN A 99 -7.66 -5.47 -13.58
N ALA A 100 -6.65 -4.96 -12.89
CA ALA A 100 -6.19 -5.53 -11.62
C ALA A 100 -6.56 -4.57 -10.49
N TYR A 101 -7.15 -5.13 -9.43
CA TYR A 101 -7.52 -4.39 -8.23
C TYR A 101 -6.67 -4.89 -7.06
N VAL A 102 -5.93 -3.98 -6.46
CA VAL A 102 -4.93 -4.27 -5.45
C VAL A 102 -5.33 -3.59 -4.15
N ALA A 103 -5.65 -4.40 -3.15
CA ALA A 103 -5.77 -4.01 -1.76
C ALA A 103 -4.41 -4.16 -1.10
N ILE A 104 -3.89 -3.11 -0.48
CA ILE A 104 -2.64 -3.17 0.30
C ILE A 104 -2.84 -2.66 1.71
N THR A 105 -2.07 -3.18 2.64
CA THR A 105 -1.79 -2.51 3.90
C THR A 105 -0.32 -2.09 3.92
N THR A 106 0.00 -0.99 4.59
CA THR A 106 1.39 -0.49 4.66
C THR A 106 2.01 -0.77 6.03
N ASP A 107 3.33 -0.92 6.07
CA ASP A 107 4.10 -1.07 7.30
C ASP A 107 5.16 0.03 7.43
N TRP A 108 6.03 -0.12 8.43
CA TRP A 108 7.14 0.79 8.71
C TRP A 108 8.44 0.42 7.98
N THR A 109 8.41 -0.54 7.05
CA THR A 109 9.64 -0.94 6.33
C THR A 109 10.06 0.08 5.29
N ALA A 110 9.16 0.99 4.85
CA ALA A 110 9.51 2.10 3.99
C ALA A 110 8.89 3.43 4.46
N THR A 111 9.59 4.52 4.15
CA THR A 111 9.14 5.89 4.42
C THR A 111 8.44 6.50 3.21
N GLY A 112 7.58 7.49 3.44
CA GLY A 112 6.92 8.22 2.34
C GLY A 112 5.88 7.42 1.55
N THR A 113 5.35 6.33 2.13
CA THR A 113 4.25 5.54 1.53
C THR A 113 2.94 6.32 1.37
N ARG A 114 2.79 7.42 2.14
CA ARG A 114 1.68 8.38 2.07
C ARG A 114 2.18 9.77 1.64
N LYS A 115 1.38 10.48 0.84
CA LYS A 115 1.58 11.90 0.51
C LYS A 115 1.39 12.74 1.78
N THR A 116 2.26 13.72 2.01
CA THR A 116 2.22 14.60 3.18
C THR A 116 0.87 15.36 3.27
N GLY A 117 0.19 15.32 4.43
CA GLY A 117 -0.86 16.29 4.79
C GLY A 117 -2.33 15.83 4.87
N GLY A 118 -2.65 14.54 4.81
CA GLY A 118 -4.04 14.06 4.95
C GLY A 118 -4.43 13.55 6.36
N PRO A 119 -5.73 13.32 6.64
CA PRO A 119 -6.21 12.85 7.93
C PRO A 119 -5.64 11.46 8.29
N LYS A 120 -5.24 11.28 9.56
CA LYS A 120 -4.76 10.00 10.10
C LYS A 120 -5.94 9.20 10.63
N GLU A 121 -6.15 8.00 10.11
CA GLU A 121 -7.18 7.04 10.55
C GLU A 121 -6.83 6.30 11.84
N GLN A 122 -5.54 6.30 12.23
CA GLN A 122 -5.07 5.49 13.35
C GLN A 122 -5.12 6.28 14.65
N ASN A 123 -5.85 5.73 15.62
CA ASN A 123 -5.82 6.13 17.01
C ASN A 123 -5.08 5.05 17.81
N ASN A 124 -3.80 5.30 18.13
CA ASN A 124 -2.98 4.39 18.95
C ASN A 124 -3.17 4.61 20.46
N GLY A 125 -4.29 5.22 20.91
CA GLY A 125 -4.55 5.47 22.34
C GLY A 125 -4.74 4.20 23.19
N GLY A 126 -5.08 3.05 22.59
CA GLY A 126 -5.36 1.80 23.31
C GLY A 126 -4.14 1.02 23.81
N THR A 127 -2.93 1.32 23.32
CA THR A 127 -1.70 0.62 23.76
C THR A 127 -1.31 0.93 25.20
N THR A 128 -1.88 1.98 25.82
CA THR A 128 -1.64 2.32 27.24
C THR A 128 -2.61 1.61 28.21
N GLU A 129 -3.77 1.12 27.73
CA GLU A 129 -4.80 0.49 28.57
C GLU A 129 -4.96 -1.04 28.37
N GLY A 130 -4.19 -1.66 27.46
CA GLY A 130 -4.15 -3.13 27.32
C GLY A 130 -5.39 -3.75 26.67
N VAL A 131 -6.10 -3.01 25.82
CA VAL A 131 -7.33 -3.45 25.12
C VAL A 131 -7.20 -3.32 23.59
N TYR A 132 -7.79 -4.26 22.84
CA TYR A 132 -7.68 -4.36 21.37
C TYR A 132 -8.62 -3.42 20.61
N ASN A 133 -9.64 -2.88 21.28
CA ASN A 133 -10.55 -1.86 20.75
C ASN A 133 -10.98 -0.92 21.89
N VAL A 134 -10.62 0.36 21.82
CA VAL A 134 -10.93 1.35 22.87
C VAL A 134 -12.39 1.80 22.86
N ASP A 135 -13.10 1.60 21.74
CA ASP A 135 -14.52 1.98 21.64
C ASP A 135 -15.45 0.97 22.34
N ASN A 136 -14.97 -0.25 22.62
CA ASN A 136 -15.77 -1.29 23.26
C ASN A 136 -15.07 -2.13 24.35
N GLY A 137 -13.79 -1.88 24.64
CA GLY A 137 -13.03 -2.55 25.70
C GLY A 137 -12.76 -4.04 25.49
N SER A 138 -12.94 -4.58 24.28
CA SER A 138 -12.87 -6.03 24.03
C SER A 138 -11.42 -6.55 23.89
N PRO A 139 -11.06 -7.68 24.55
CA PRO A 139 -9.75 -8.33 24.43
C PRO A 139 -9.68 -9.40 23.32
N TYR A 140 -10.75 -9.62 22.54
CA TYR A 140 -10.84 -10.72 21.58
C TYR A 140 -10.61 -10.29 20.12
N TRP A 141 -9.82 -11.09 19.41
CA TRP A 141 -9.41 -10.93 18.02
C TRP A 141 -10.48 -11.42 17.02
N ASN A 142 -10.78 -10.64 15.97
CA ASN A 142 -11.71 -11.02 14.89
C ASN A 142 -10.94 -11.25 13.56
N ASN A 143 -10.91 -12.50 13.08
CA ASN A 143 -10.26 -12.94 11.83
C ASN A 143 -10.88 -12.36 10.53
N GLN A 144 -11.99 -11.64 10.60
CA GLN A 144 -12.72 -11.11 9.44
C GLN A 144 -12.33 -9.66 9.09
N ARG A 145 -11.42 -9.03 9.85
CA ARG A 145 -11.01 -7.63 9.66
C ARG A 145 -9.49 -7.50 9.73
N VAL A 146 -8.83 -7.58 8.58
CA VAL A 146 -7.36 -7.44 8.47
C VAL A 146 -6.92 -5.99 8.64
N ALA A 147 -7.81 -5.02 8.43
CA ALA A 147 -7.58 -3.61 8.68
C ALA A 147 -8.51 -3.07 9.79
N THR A 148 -7.95 -2.82 10.97
CA THR A 148 -8.61 -2.14 12.10
C THR A 148 -7.79 -0.90 12.50
N PRO A 149 -8.36 0.08 13.23
CA PRO A 149 -7.60 1.25 13.71
C PRO A 149 -6.49 0.91 14.72
N TYR A 150 -6.38 -0.37 15.11
CA TYR A 150 -5.63 -0.87 16.26
C TYR A 150 -4.52 -1.85 15.87
N ASN A 151 -4.34 -2.13 14.58
CA ASN A 151 -3.25 -2.96 14.08
C ASN A 151 -2.02 -2.11 13.69
N SER A 152 -0.86 -2.74 13.61
CA SER A 152 0.40 -2.13 13.16
C SER A 152 0.43 -1.83 11.65
N ALA A 153 -0.64 -2.15 10.91
CA ALA A 153 -0.72 -2.00 9.46
C ALA A 153 -1.49 -0.72 9.10
N LEU A 154 -0.81 0.30 8.59
CA LEU A 154 -1.42 1.59 8.30
C LEU A 154 -2.34 1.48 7.08
N THR A 155 -3.57 1.97 7.21
CA THR A 155 -4.53 2.15 6.11
C THR A 155 -4.63 3.62 5.69
N ILE A 156 -4.96 3.86 4.43
CA ILE A 156 -5.05 5.19 3.82
C ILE A 156 -6.43 5.32 3.18
N ASN A 157 -7.24 6.23 3.71
CA ASN A 157 -8.64 6.41 3.30
C ASN A 157 -8.84 6.71 1.83
N ASP A 158 -8.13 7.72 1.34
CA ASP A 158 -8.18 8.10 -0.04
C ASP A 158 -7.00 7.45 -0.76
N HIS A 159 -7.28 6.60 -1.73
CA HIS A 159 -6.26 5.97 -2.54
C HIS A 159 -5.33 7.01 -3.19
N ASN A 160 -5.77 8.25 -3.44
CA ASN A 160 -4.95 9.33 -3.98
C ASN A 160 -3.87 9.83 -3.01
N GLU A 161 -3.98 9.51 -1.72
CA GLU A 161 -2.99 9.83 -0.70
C GLU A 161 -1.84 8.81 -0.64
N ILE A 162 -1.95 7.66 -1.31
CA ILE A 162 -0.80 6.74 -1.48
C ILE A 162 0.21 7.43 -2.40
N SER A 163 1.50 7.33 -2.06
CA SER A 163 2.55 7.94 -2.87
C SER A 163 2.58 7.38 -4.30
N GLY A 164 2.91 8.24 -5.25
CA GLY A 164 2.99 7.84 -6.66
C GLY A 164 4.06 6.78 -6.89
N GLU A 165 5.18 6.89 -6.17
CA GLU A 165 6.30 5.94 -6.27
C GLU A 165 5.92 4.54 -5.79
N LEU A 166 5.19 4.44 -4.67
CA LEU A 166 4.71 3.15 -4.17
C LEU A 166 3.70 2.54 -5.14
N LYS A 167 2.74 3.33 -5.64
CA LYS A 167 1.78 2.85 -6.64
C LYS A 167 2.46 2.39 -7.93
N GLN A 168 3.47 3.13 -8.40
CA GLN A 168 4.23 2.79 -9.59
C GLN A 168 4.99 1.48 -9.39
N THR A 169 5.67 1.33 -8.26
CA THR A 169 6.40 0.11 -7.90
C THR A 169 5.48 -1.10 -7.87
N ILE A 170 4.34 -1.00 -7.18
CA ILE A 170 3.34 -2.08 -7.12
C ILE A 170 2.81 -2.41 -8.53
N ALA A 171 2.49 -1.40 -9.35
CA ALA A 171 1.97 -1.64 -10.69
C ALA A 171 2.98 -2.30 -11.63
N ILE A 172 4.28 -2.02 -11.47
CA ILE A 172 5.36 -2.73 -12.18
C ILE A 172 5.33 -4.22 -11.82
N HIS A 173 5.26 -4.54 -10.53
CA HIS A 173 5.18 -5.93 -10.04
C HIS A 173 3.96 -6.66 -10.59
N VAL A 174 2.77 -6.05 -10.51
CA VAL A 174 1.52 -6.62 -11.05
C VAL A 174 1.65 -6.87 -12.55
N ARG A 175 2.07 -5.87 -13.34
CA ARG A 175 2.14 -6.00 -14.81
C ARG A 175 3.23 -6.94 -15.30
N LYS A 176 4.28 -7.17 -14.51
CA LYS A 176 5.30 -8.18 -14.82
C LYS A 176 4.70 -9.59 -14.85
N LEU A 177 3.76 -9.87 -13.96
CA LEU A 177 3.09 -11.17 -13.82
C LEU A 177 1.78 -11.27 -14.60
N ALA A 178 1.10 -10.13 -14.81
CA ALA A 178 -0.14 -10.01 -15.56
C ALA A 178 -0.06 -8.90 -16.63
N PRO A 179 0.69 -9.10 -17.72
CA PRO A 179 0.90 -8.06 -18.74
C PRO A 179 -0.36 -7.71 -19.55
N ALA A 180 -1.37 -8.58 -19.54
CA ALA A 180 -2.65 -8.37 -20.24
C ALA A 180 -3.56 -7.33 -19.55
N VAL A 181 -3.27 -6.96 -18.30
CA VAL A 181 -4.07 -6.01 -17.54
C VAL A 181 -3.98 -4.61 -18.14
N GLN A 182 -5.15 -3.99 -18.36
CA GLN A 182 -5.27 -2.64 -18.91
C GLN A 182 -4.92 -1.59 -17.87
N GLU A 183 -5.54 -1.63 -16.69
CA GLU A 183 -5.33 -0.68 -15.60
C GLU A 183 -5.08 -1.39 -14.25
N VAL A 184 -4.20 -0.81 -13.43
CA VAL A 184 -3.88 -1.32 -12.09
C VAL A 184 -4.39 -0.33 -11.04
N HIS A 185 -5.43 -0.69 -10.33
CA HIS A 185 -6.11 0.14 -9.34
C HIS A 185 -5.68 -0.27 -7.93
N ILE A 186 -5.01 0.64 -7.22
CA ILE A 186 -4.38 0.34 -5.92
C ILE A 186 -5.04 1.20 -4.85
N SER A 187 -5.51 0.56 -3.79
CA SER A 187 -6.06 1.21 -2.60
C SER A 187 -5.49 0.58 -1.32
N ALA A 188 -5.34 1.41 -0.30
CA ALA A 188 -5.03 1.00 1.06
C ALA A 188 -6.17 1.38 2.03
N ASN A 189 -7.35 1.63 1.47
CA ASN A 189 -8.55 1.96 2.23
C ASN A 189 -9.00 0.74 3.04
N LYS A 190 -9.35 0.97 4.30
CA LYS A 190 -9.76 -0.07 5.25
C LYS A 190 -11.00 -0.84 4.80
N GLU A 191 -12.03 -0.15 4.33
CA GLU A 191 -13.28 -0.76 3.88
C GLU A 191 -13.06 -1.59 2.61
N PHE A 192 -12.30 -1.06 1.66
CA PHE A 192 -11.89 -1.78 0.47
C PHE A 192 -11.10 -3.05 0.82
N ASN A 193 -10.08 -2.94 1.67
CA ASN A 193 -9.28 -4.07 2.11
C ASN A 193 -10.12 -5.14 2.79
N ASN A 194 -11.03 -4.76 3.69
CA ASN A 194 -11.87 -5.72 4.42
C ASN A 194 -12.82 -6.48 3.48
N HIS A 195 -13.33 -5.87 2.42
CA HIS A 195 -14.13 -6.59 1.41
C HIS A 195 -13.26 -7.50 0.54
N MET A 196 -12.09 -7.02 0.11
CA MET A 196 -11.16 -7.79 -0.70
C MET A 196 -10.68 -9.06 0.02
N VAL A 197 -10.44 -8.99 1.34
CA VAL A 197 -10.14 -10.16 2.18
C VAL A 197 -11.27 -11.17 2.18
N GLN A 198 -12.53 -10.73 2.30
CA GLN A 198 -13.67 -11.65 2.31
C GLN A 198 -13.78 -12.41 0.98
N TYR A 199 -13.60 -11.72 -0.15
CA TYR A 199 -13.54 -12.41 -1.45
C TYR A 199 -12.35 -13.37 -1.54
N ALA A 200 -11.19 -12.99 -1.02
CA ALA A 200 -10.03 -13.88 -0.99
C ALA A 200 -10.29 -15.13 -0.14
N GLN A 201 -10.98 -14.99 1.01
CA GLN A 201 -11.36 -16.11 1.86
C GLN A 201 -12.30 -17.10 1.15
N GLU A 202 -13.27 -16.62 0.39
CA GLU A 202 -14.12 -17.47 -0.45
C GLU A 202 -13.29 -18.24 -1.49
N ALA A 203 -12.35 -17.57 -2.15
CA ALA A 203 -11.44 -18.21 -3.10
C ALA A 203 -10.52 -19.25 -2.42
N TRP A 204 -10.01 -18.97 -1.22
CA TRP A 204 -9.20 -19.91 -0.44
C TRP A 204 -9.99 -21.14 0.01
N ALA A 205 -11.29 -20.97 0.27
CA ALA A 205 -12.21 -22.07 0.53
C ALA A 205 -12.59 -22.87 -0.73
N GLY A 206 -12.12 -22.45 -1.92
CA GLY A 206 -12.44 -23.08 -3.20
C GLY A 206 -13.84 -22.75 -3.71
N HIS A 207 -14.51 -21.76 -3.13
CA HIS A 207 -15.83 -21.32 -3.59
C HIS A 207 -15.71 -20.42 -4.83
N SER A 208 -16.73 -20.49 -5.69
CA SER A 208 -16.82 -19.59 -6.84
C SER A 208 -17.06 -18.15 -6.38
N LEU A 209 -16.34 -17.20 -6.99
CA LEU A 209 -16.53 -15.77 -6.78
C LEU A 209 -17.64 -15.16 -7.65
N THR A 210 -18.17 -15.91 -8.63
CA THR A 210 -19.24 -15.44 -9.53
C THR A 210 -20.45 -14.83 -8.80
N PRO A 211 -20.97 -15.41 -7.70
CA PRO A 211 -22.10 -14.85 -6.98
C PRO A 211 -21.82 -13.48 -6.36
N TRP A 212 -20.54 -13.09 -6.24
CA TRP A 212 -20.08 -11.86 -5.62
C TRP A 212 -19.73 -10.77 -6.63
N LEU A 213 -19.81 -11.05 -7.94
CA LEU A 213 -19.38 -10.13 -9.01
C LEU A 213 -20.08 -8.77 -8.94
N SER A 214 -21.40 -8.76 -8.72
CA SER A 214 -22.16 -7.50 -8.59
C SER A 214 -21.67 -6.66 -7.40
N SER A 215 -21.46 -7.30 -6.25
CA SER A 215 -20.95 -6.66 -5.04
C SER A 215 -19.52 -6.15 -5.24
N PHE A 216 -18.68 -6.93 -5.91
CA PHE A 216 -17.32 -6.54 -6.27
C PHE A 216 -17.31 -5.31 -7.20
N ASN A 217 -18.11 -5.30 -8.27
CA ASN A 217 -18.23 -4.15 -9.18
C ASN A 217 -18.72 -2.88 -8.46
N LYS A 218 -19.65 -3.01 -7.52
CA LYS A 218 -20.07 -1.88 -6.65
C LYS A 218 -18.91 -1.36 -5.81
N LEU A 219 -18.16 -2.26 -5.16
CA LEU A 219 -17.01 -1.89 -4.33
C LEU A 219 -15.96 -1.11 -5.11
N VAL A 220 -15.52 -1.62 -6.27
CA VAL A 220 -14.47 -0.97 -7.06
C VAL A 220 -14.95 0.37 -7.62
N LYS A 221 -16.24 0.49 -7.98
CA LYS A 221 -16.83 1.77 -8.41
C LYS A 221 -16.86 2.79 -7.27
N HIS A 222 -17.26 2.37 -6.07
CA HIS A 222 -17.21 3.22 -4.88
C HIS A 222 -15.79 3.74 -4.63
N GLN A 223 -14.81 2.84 -4.67
CA GLN A 223 -13.43 3.16 -4.32
C GLN A 223 -12.70 4.04 -5.34
N PHE A 224 -12.91 3.85 -6.65
CA PHE A 224 -12.06 4.44 -7.69
C PHE A 224 -12.75 5.49 -8.56
N VAL A 225 -14.08 5.51 -8.64
CA VAL A 225 -14.84 6.47 -9.45
C VAL A 225 -15.95 7.19 -8.68
N GLY A 226 -15.97 7.07 -7.35
CA GLY A 226 -16.89 7.82 -6.48
C GLY A 226 -18.33 7.33 -6.51
N GLY A 227 -18.55 6.03 -6.71
CA GLY A 227 -19.87 5.43 -6.51
C GLY A 227 -20.39 5.66 -5.09
N ASN A 228 -21.70 5.83 -4.89
CA ASN A 228 -22.28 6.14 -3.57
C ASN A 228 -22.64 4.89 -2.75
N GLU A 229 -22.42 3.70 -3.28
CA GLU A 229 -22.85 2.45 -2.68
C GLU A 229 -21.67 1.57 -2.30
N VAL A 230 -21.54 1.27 -1.00
CA VAL A 230 -20.70 0.17 -0.52
C VAL A 230 -21.55 -1.10 -0.49
N PRO A 231 -21.09 -2.23 -1.06
CA PRO A 231 -21.78 -3.51 -0.88
C PRO A 231 -21.83 -3.92 0.60
N GLN A 232 -22.80 -4.76 0.94
CA GLN A 232 -22.82 -5.39 2.26
C GLN A 232 -21.67 -6.41 2.38
N PRO A 233 -21.16 -6.70 3.60
CA PRO A 233 -20.24 -7.81 3.82
C PRO A 233 -20.82 -9.15 3.34
N ILE A 234 -19.95 -10.10 2.96
CA ILE A 234 -20.35 -11.40 2.42
C ILE A 234 -21.28 -12.14 3.38
N ASP A 235 -20.98 -12.18 4.67
CA ASP A 235 -21.82 -12.85 5.68
C ASP A 235 -23.26 -12.35 5.70
N SER A 236 -23.45 -11.02 5.60
CA SER A 236 -24.77 -10.40 5.56
C SER A 236 -25.51 -10.77 4.28
N GLN A 237 -24.79 -10.84 3.16
CA GLN A 237 -25.37 -11.29 1.88
C GLN A 237 -25.73 -12.79 1.90
N LEU A 238 -24.89 -13.64 2.51
CA LEU A 238 -25.16 -15.06 2.69
C LEU A 238 -26.41 -15.29 3.54
N ARG A 239 -26.54 -14.58 4.67
CA ARG A 239 -27.73 -14.63 5.52
C ARG A 239 -28.98 -14.18 4.77
N ALA A 240 -28.91 -13.08 4.03
CA ALA A 240 -30.03 -12.60 3.22
C ALA A 240 -30.47 -13.63 2.17
N ARG A 241 -29.52 -14.31 1.51
CA ARG A 241 -29.81 -15.38 0.54
C ARG A 241 -30.43 -16.61 1.19
N ALA A 242 -29.95 -17.00 2.37
CA ALA A 242 -30.51 -18.12 3.12
C ALA A 242 -31.98 -17.89 3.54
N HIS A 243 -32.38 -16.64 3.77
CA HIS A 243 -33.77 -16.28 4.05
C HIS A 243 -34.67 -16.17 2.80
N MET A 244 -34.09 -16.13 1.59
CA MET A 244 -34.83 -16.03 0.32
C MET A 244 -35.09 -17.38 -0.36
N ASN A 245 -34.45 -18.47 0.10
CA ASN A 245 -34.70 -19.83 -0.38
C ASN A 245 -35.43 -20.64 0.71
N PRO A 246 -36.78 -20.67 0.72
CA PRO A 246 -37.56 -21.64 1.49
C PRO A 246 -37.41 -23.07 0.96
#